data_AF-A0A5C6ZBJ8-F1
#
_entry.id   AF-A0A5C6ZBJ8-F1
#
_cell.length_a   1.000
_cell.length_b   1.000
_cell.length_c   1.000
_cell.angle_alpha   90.00
_cell.angle_beta   90.00
_cell.angle_gamma   90.00
#
_symmetry.space_group_name_H-M   'P 1'
#
loop_
_entity.id
_entity.type
_entity.pdbx_description
1 polymer ?
#
loop_
_entity_poly.entity_id
_entity_poly.type
_entity_poly.pdbx_seq_one_letter_code
_entity_poly.pdbx_strand_id
1 'polypeptide(L)'
;MTALDQLIEALRRLPGVGQKSAQRMAYHLLQHDRAGADALARALQDAARNVRHCERCHTFSETPLCAICSDRHRDARLLCVVESPADQAAMERTASYFGYYFVLQGRISPLDGVSTREIGVDQLLERATDGQVEEVILATSFTAEGEATAHVLAEALRARGLRIPEDISVVGYDHTLMARSVQMATMRQPLHEMGRRAVELLVERIDAMRRNKPLPAPGHLVLPTELVAGVTLGAPRRARLVIS
;
A
#
# COMPACT_ATOMS: atom_id res chain seq x y z
N MET A 1 1.15 26.98 -30.04
CA MET A 1 0.96 25.67 -29.39
C MET A 1 -0.43 25.19 -29.77
N THR A 2 -0.56 24.03 -30.41
CA THR A 2 -1.86 23.54 -30.90
C THR A 2 -2.64 22.83 -29.79
N ALA A 3 -3.95 22.61 -29.98
CA ALA A 3 -4.78 21.84 -29.04
C ALA A 3 -4.28 20.39 -28.89
N LEU A 4 -3.70 19.81 -29.95
CA LEU A 4 -3.08 18.49 -29.92
C LEU A 4 -1.84 18.47 -29.01
N ASP A 5 -0.97 19.49 -29.13
CA ASP A 5 0.24 19.58 -28.29
C ASP A 5 -0.13 19.71 -26.80
N GLN A 6 -1.18 20.48 -26.50
CA GLN A 6 -1.70 20.62 -25.13
C GLN A 6 -2.20 19.29 -24.56
N LEU A 7 -2.93 18.49 -25.35
CA LEU A 7 -3.40 17.17 -24.93
C LEU A 7 -2.23 16.23 -24.66
N ILE A 8 -1.22 16.21 -25.53
CA ILE A 8 -0.01 15.39 -25.35
C ILE A 8 0.70 15.77 -24.05
N GLU A 9 0.88 17.07 -23.80
CA GLU A 9 1.55 17.54 -22.59
C GLU A 9 0.73 17.24 -21.31
N ALA A 10 -0.60 17.36 -21.38
CA ALA A 10 -1.47 16.99 -20.27
C ALA A 10 -1.34 15.50 -19.92
N LEU A 11 -1.34 14.61 -20.92
CA LEU A 11 -1.22 13.16 -20.72
C LEU A 11 0.14 12.76 -20.11
N ARG A 12 1.21 13.52 -20.36
CA ARG A 12 2.55 13.26 -19.79
C ARG A 12 2.64 13.49 -18.28
N ARG A 13 1.65 14.16 -17.69
CA ARG A 13 1.59 14.34 -16.23
C ARG A 13 1.21 13.05 -15.49
N LEU A 14 0.68 12.06 -16.21
CA LEU A 14 0.30 10.77 -15.64
C LEU A 14 1.54 9.91 -15.35
N PRO A 15 1.61 9.22 -14.21
CA PRO A 15 2.73 8.34 -13.89
C PRO A 15 2.86 7.23 -14.93
N GLY A 16 4.08 6.98 -15.42
CA GLY A 16 4.36 5.97 -16.44
C GLY A 16 4.07 6.38 -17.89
N VAL A 17 3.61 7.61 -18.15
CA VAL A 17 3.29 8.09 -19.50
C VAL A 17 4.38 9.03 -20.03
N GLY A 18 5.27 8.50 -20.86
CA GLY A 18 6.28 9.30 -21.58
C GLY A 18 5.76 9.94 -22.87
N GLN A 19 6.57 10.80 -23.49
CA GLN A 19 6.25 11.55 -24.73
C GLN A 19 5.62 10.67 -25.83
N LYS A 20 6.26 9.54 -26.15
CA LYS A 20 5.80 8.64 -27.23
C LYS A 20 4.45 7.99 -26.91
N SER A 21 4.25 7.59 -25.65
CA SER A 21 2.98 7.00 -25.20
C SER A 21 1.86 8.04 -25.24
N ALA A 22 2.11 9.26 -24.73
CA ALA A 22 1.14 10.36 -24.75
C ALA A 22 0.72 10.73 -26.18
N GLN A 23 1.68 10.84 -27.11
CA GLN A 23 1.40 11.07 -28.53
C GLN A 23 0.48 9.99 -29.09
N ARG A 24 0.84 8.71 -28.91
CA ARG A 24 0.03 7.58 -29.42
C ARG A 24 -1.40 7.61 -28.87
N MET A 25 -1.58 7.90 -27.58
CA MET A 25 -2.90 8.03 -26.96
C MET A 25 -3.70 9.20 -27.56
N ALA A 26 -3.07 10.38 -27.69
CA ALA A 26 -3.72 11.57 -28.23
C ALA A 26 -4.19 11.38 -29.68
N TYR A 27 -3.33 10.83 -30.55
CA TYR A 27 -3.71 10.55 -31.93
C TYR A 27 -4.84 9.51 -32.02
N HIS A 28 -4.76 8.43 -31.23
CA HIS A 28 -5.80 7.41 -31.21
C HIS A 28 -7.18 7.98 -30.82
N LEU A 29 -7.23 8.76 -29.74
CA LEU A 29 -8.47 9.40 -29.27
C LEU A 29 -9.06 10.34 -30.34
N LEU A 30 -8.23 11.16 -30.99
CA LEU A 30 -8.73 12.15 -31.96
C LEU A 30 -9.07 11.56 -33.34
N GLN A 31 -8.46 10.44 -33.72
CA GLN A 31 -8.70 9.78 -35.00
C GLN A 31 -9.79 8.72 -34.94
N HIS A 32 -9.90 8.00 -33.81
CA HIS A 32 -10.70 6.79 -33.72
C HIS A 32 -11.75 6.83 -32.60
N ASP A 33 -11.58 7.65 -31.56
CA ASP A 33 -12.47 7.64 -30.40
C ASP A 33 -12.68 9.02 -29.75
N ARG A 34 -13.30 9.93 -30.50
CA ARG A 34 -13.62 11.28 -30.00
C ARG A 34 -14.64 11.26 -28.86
N ALA A 35 -15.59 10.33 -28.91
CA ALA A 35 -16.58 10.16 -27.85
C ALA A 35 -15.92 9.71 -26.54
N GLY A 36 -14.97 8.77 -26.61
CA GLY A 36 -14.15 8.37 -25.47
C GLY A 36 -13.27 9.50 -24.93
N ALA A 37 -12.73 10.36 -25.80
CA ALA A 37 -11.99 11.55 -25.37
C ALA A 37 -12.87 12.49 -24.53
N ASP A 38 -14.09 12.78 -24.98
CA ASP A 38 -15.04 13.62 -24.24
C ASP A 38 -15.50 12.96 -22.93
N ALA A 39 -15.72 11.65 -22.94
CA ALA A 39 -16.07 10.89 -21.74
C ALA A 39 -14.94 10.92 -20.70
N LEU A 40 -13.69 10.75 -21.12
CA LEU A 40 -12.53 10.83 -20.25
C LEU A 40 -12.36 12.23 -19.65
N ALA A 41 -12.52 13.27 -20.46
CA ALA A 41 -12.44 14.65 -20.00
C ALA A 41 -13.48 14.95 -18.91
N ARG A 42 -14.73 14.53 -19.12
CA ARG A 42 -15.81 14.67 -18.11
C ARG A 42 -15.50 13.89 -16.85
N ALA A 43 -15.12 12.61 -16.96
CA ALA A 43 -14.81 11.77 -15.81
C ALA A 43 -13.66 12.33 -14.96
N LEU A 44 -12.60 12.83 -15.59
CA LEU A 44 -11.48 13.48 -14.91
C LEU A 44 -11.92 14.76 -14.17
N GLN A 45 -12.74 15.57 -14.83
CA GLN A 45 -13.25 16.81 -14.25
C GLN A 45 -14.18 16.55 -13.07
N ASP A 46 -15.07 15.57 -13.19
CA ASP A 46 -16.01 15.18 -12.15
C ASP A 46 -15.26 14.60 -10.95
N ALA A 47 -14.33 13.67 -11.17
CA ALA A 47 -13.52 13.09 -10.10
C ALA A 47 -12.70 14.17 -9.36
N ALA A 48 -12.01 15.06 -10.09
CA ALA A 48 -11.24 16.15 -9.48
C ALA A 48 -12.12 17.12 -8.68
N ARG A 49 -13.39 17.28 -9.06
CA ARG A 49 -14.33 18.19 -8.39
C ARG A 49 -15.06 17.55 -7.23
N ASN A 50 -15.34 16.26 -7.25
CA ASN A 50 -16.26 15.65 -6.29
C ASN A 50 -15.56 14.69 -5.33
N VAL A 51 -14.46 14.06 -5.74
CA VAL A 51 -13.70 13.19 -4.84
C VAL A 51 -12.96 14.05 -3.81
N ARG A 52 -13.17 13.71 -2.55
CA ARG A 52 -12.55 14.29 -1.36
C ARG A 52 -11.96 13.18 -0.51
N HIS A 53 -11.62 13.51 0.72
CA HIS A 53 -11.18 12.57 1.72
C HIS A 53 -12.26 12.34 2.76
N CYS A 54 -12.43 11.08 3.17
CA CYS A 54 -13.23 10.72 4.31
C CYS A 54 -12.69 11.43 5.57
N GLU A 55 -13.56 12.08 6.33
CA GLU A 55 -13.20 12.83 7.54
C GLU A 55 -12.63 11.93 8.66
N ARG A 56 -12.90 10.61 8.61
CA ARG A 56 -12.50 9.65 9.65
C ARG A 56 -11.25 8.83 9.31
N CYS A 57 -11.08 8.43 8.04
CA CYS A 57 -9.99 7.54 7.63
C CYS A 57 -9.13 8.07 6.49
N HIS A 58 -9.45 9.25 5.95
CA HIS A 58 -8.74 9.91 4.86
C HIS A 58 -8.68 9.17 3.51
N THR A 59 -9.35 8.03 3.35
CA THR A 59 -9.53 7.41 2.02
C THR A 59 -10.39 8.30 1.10
N PHE A 60 -10.40 8.02 -0.19
CA PHE A 60 -11.24 8.75 -1.14
C PHE A 60 -12.73 8.55 -0.85
N SER A 61 -13.48 9.64 -0.86
CA SER A 61 -14.92 9.65 -0.58
C SER A 61 -15.59 10.84 -1.25
N GLU A 62 -16.84 10.65 -1.69
CA GLU A 62 -17.72 11.74 -2.17
C GLU A 62 -18.66 12.26 -1.08
N THR A 63 -18.74 11.53 0.04
CA THR A 63 -19.47 11.88 1.26
C THR A 63 -18.51 12.15 2.42
N PRO A 64 -18.95 12.81 3.51
CA PRO A 64 -18.09 13.04 4.69
C PRO A 64 -17.46 11.75 5.25
N LEU A 65 -18.23 10.66 5.27
CA LEU A 65 -17.75 9.33 5.65
C LEU A 65 -17.84 8.39 4.46
N CYS A 66 -16.79 7.60 4.22
CA CYS A 66 -16.80 6.56 3.18
C CYS A 66 -17.70 5.38 3.56
N ALA A 67 -17.97 4.49 2.60
CA ALA A 67 -18.79 3.29 2.80
C ALA A 67 -18.28 2.39 3.94
N ILE A 68 -16.96 2.28 4.09
CA ILE A 68 -16.33 1.51 5.18
C ILE A 68 -16.58 2.16 6.53
N CYS A 69 -16.31 3.47 6.66
CA CYS A 69 -16.45 4.18 7.94
C CYS A 69 -17.90 4.34 8.42
N SER A 70 -18.86 4.28 7.50
CA SER A 70 -20.30 4.36 7.80
C SER A 70 -20.90 2.99 8.15
N ASP A 71 -20.24 1.89 7.81
CA ASP A 71 -20.67 0.54 8.17
C ASP A 71 -20.47 0.28 9.67
N ARG A 72 -21.59 0.01 10.36
CA ARG A 72 -21.63 -0.25 11.81
C ARG A 72 -21.39 -1.71 12.19
N HIS A 73 -21.32 -2.62 11.21
CA HIS A 73 -21.05 -4.05 11.47
C HIS A 73 -19.55 -4.33 11.64
N ARG A 74 -18.70 -3.34 11.33
CA ARG A 74 -17.25 -3.44 11.49
C ARG A 74 -16.83 -3.34 12.95
N ASP A 75 -15.71 -4.00 13.27
CA ASP A 75 -15.17 -4.00 14.62
C ASP A 75 -14.45 -2.68 14.90
N ALA A 76 -15.07 -1.82 15.70
CA ALA A 76 -14.53 -0.51 16.10
C ALA A 76 -13.23 -0.59 16.90
N ARG A 77 -12.93 -1.77 17.47
CA ARG A 77 -11.72 -2.02 18.27
C ARG A 77 -10.49 -2.21 17.40
N LEU A 78 -10.65 -2.48 16.11
CA LEU A 78 -9.57 -2.77 15.18
C LEU A 78 -9.35 -1.60 14.22
N LEU A 79 -8.11 -1.12 14.15
CA LEU A 79 -7.70 -0.04 13.23
C LEU A 79 -6.48 -0.45 12.40
N CYS A 80 -6.60 -0.51 11.08
CA CYS A 80 -5.51 -0.80 10.17
C CYS A 80 -5.00 0.47 9.47
N VAL A 81 -3.73 0.80 9.68
CA VAL A 81 -3.07 1.97 9.14
C VAL A 81 -2.35 1.60 7.85
N VAL A 82 -2.61 2.34 6.77
CA VAL A 82 -1.99 2.13 5.45
C VAL A 82 -1.45 3.44 4.88
N GLU A 83 -0.56 3.36 3.89
CA GLU A 83 0.07 4.54 3.28
C GLU A 83 -0.89 5.30 2.36
N SER A 84 -1.64 4.59 1.51
CA SER A 84 -2.47 5.20 0.46
C SER A 84 -3.89 4.59 0.34
N PRO A 85 -4.83 5.30 -0.32
CA PRO A 85 -6.16 4.73 -0.60
C PRO A 85 -6.10 3.46 -1.47
N ALA A 86 -5.06 3.33 -2.30
CA ALA A 86 -4.86 2.13 -3.12
C ALA A 86 -4.53 0.90 -2.27
N ASP A 87 -3.75 1.08 -1.20
CA ASP A 87 -3.42 0.01 -0.25
C ASP A 87 -4.66 -0.43 0.52
N GLN A 88 -5.46 0.52 1.00
CA GLN A 88 -6.75 0.25 1.63
C GLN A 88 -7.67 -0.55 0.71
N ALA A 89 -7.80 -0.14 -0.56
CA ALA A 89 -8.61 -0.85 -1.54
C ALA A 89 -8.07 -2.26 -1.83
N ALA A 90 -6.74 -2.45 -1.81
CA ALA A 90 -6.12 -3.76 -1.97
C ALA A 90 -6.43 -4.70 -0.81
N MET A 91 -6.35 -4.22 0.43
CA MET A 91 -6.70 -5.00 1.61
C MET A 91 -8.19 -5.35 1.63
N GLU A 92 -9.06 -4.39 1.36
CA GLU A 92 -10.52 -4.60 1.39
C GLU A 92 -10.96 -5.68 0.38
N ARG A 93 -10.32 -5.76 -0.81
CA ARG A 93 -10.60 -6.81 -1.81
C ARG A 93 -10.35 -8.24 -1.30
N THR A 94 -9.54 -8.41 -0.25
CA THR A 94 -9.31 -9.75 0.33
C THR A 94 -10.50 -10.26 1.13
N ALA A 95 -11.40 -9.37 1.57
CA ALA A 95 -12.53 -9.66 2.46
C ALA A 95 -12.13 -10.37 3.78
N SER A 96 -10.86 -10.30 4.18
CA SER A 96 -10.34 -10.99 5.37
C SER A 96 -10.19 -10.08 6.60
N TYR A 97 -10.45 -8.77 6.44
CA TYR A 97 -10.32 -7.79 7.51
C TYR A 97 -11.65 -7.07 7.76
N PHE A 98 -12.11 -7.09 9.02
CA PHE A 98 -13.41 -6.56 9.43
C PHE A 98 -13.33 -5.30 10.30
N GLY A 99 -12.13 -4.75 10.50
CA GLY A 99 -11.92 -3.49 11.23
C GLY A 99 -12.08 -2.26 10.35
N TYR A 100 -11.71 -1.11 10.91
CA TYR A 100 -11.62 0.16 10.19
C TYR A 100 -10.20 0.42 9.69
N TYR A 101 -10.08 1.33 8.72
CA TYR A 101 -8.79 1.76 8.19
C TYR A 101 -8.45 3.19 8.61
N PHE A 102 -7.19 3.55 8.50
CA PHE A 102 -6.70 4.92 8.48
C PHE A 102 -5.63 5.07 7.39
N VAL A 103 -5.78 6.06 6.50
CA VAL A 103 -4.87 6.33 5.39
C VAL A 103 -3.97 7.50 5.73
N LEU A 104 -2.66 7.27 5.76
CA LEU A 104 -1.65 8.28 6.10
C LEU A 104 -1.47 9.35 5.03
N GLN A 105 -1.92 9.09 3.80
CA GLN A 105 -1.72 9.95 2.63
C GLN A 105 -0.26 10.04 2.17
N GLY A 106 0.52 8.99 2.44
CA GLY A 106 1.92 8.89 2.07
C GLY A 106 2.75 8.15 3.12
N ARG A 107 4.05 8.41 3.06
CA ARG A 107 5.08 7.86 3.96
C ARG A 107 6.18 8.89 4.16
N ILE A 108 6.98 8.70 5.20
CA ILE A 108 8.13 9.56 5.50
C ILE A 108 9.19 9.32 4.43
N SER A 109 9.65 10.39 3.77
CA SER A 109 10.71 10.36 2.77
C SER A 109 11.67 11.53 2.99
N PRO A 110 12.79 11.34 3.71
CA PRO A 110 13.76 12.40 3.95
C PRO A 110 14.37 12.97 2.66
N LEU A 111 14.49 12.14 1.62
CA LEU A 111 15.02 12.53 0.32
C LEU A 111 14.08 13.49 -0.41
N ASP A 112 12.78 13.30 -0.26
CA ASP A 112 11.74 14.17 -0.83
C ASP A 112 11.32 15.30 0.14
N GLY A 113 11.97 15.39 1.31
CA GLY A 113 11.64 16.36 2.36
C GLY A 113 10.35 16.04 3.12
N VAL A 114 9.73 14.88 2.91
CA VAL A 114 8.44 14.51 3.50
C VAL A 114 8.59 14.03 4.94
N SER A 115 8.00 14.78 5.86
CA SER A 115 8.05 14.53 7.32
C SER A 115 6.70 14.07 7.89
N THR A 116 6.67 13.69 9.18
CA THR A 116 5.44 13.29 9.88
C THR A 116 4.33 14.33 9.88
N ARG A 117 4.66 15.62 9.69
CA ARG A 117 3.68 16.72 9.62
C ARG A 117 2.92 16.77 8.30
N GLU A 118 3.47 16.13 7.27
CA GLU A 118 2.93 16.13 5.91
C GLU A 118 2.09 14.89 5.63
N ILE A 119 2.17 13.89 6.51
CA ILE A 119 1.35 12.69 6.51
C ILE A 119 0.42 12.74 7.72
N GLY A 120 -0.74 12.08 7.66
CA GLY A 120 -1.84 12.21 8.64
C GLY A 120 -1.57 11.61 10.03
N VAL A 121 -0.36 11.75 10.57
CA VAL A 121 0.08 11.15 11.84
C VAL A 121 -0.69 11.72 13.03
N ASP A 122 -0.89 13.04 13.09
CA ASP A 122 -1.57 13.66 14.24
C ASP A 122 -3.02 13.17 14.37
N GLN A 123 -3.76 13.12 13.26
CA GLN A 123 -5.12 12.60 13.22
C GLN A 123 -5.17 11.09 13.48
N LEU A 124 -4.15 10.34 13.02
CA LEU A 124 -4.01 8.93 13.37
C LEU A 124 -3.87 8.75 14.88
N LEU A 125 -3.00 9.53 15.53
CA LEU A 125 -2.78 9.42 16.97
C LEU A 125 -4.06 9.71 17.75
N GLU A 126 -4.81 10.75 17.36
CA GLU A 126 -6.13 11.04 17.93
C GLU A 126 -7.10 9.86 17.76
N ARG A 127 -7.17 9.30 16.54
CA ARG A 127 -8.03 8.16 16.22
C ARG A 127 -7.66 6.89 16.99
N ALA A 128 -6.37 6.61 17.11
CA ALA A 128 -5.85 5.44 17.80
C ALA A 128 -6.03 5.52 19.33
N THR A 129 -6.13 6.73 19.89
CA THR A 129 -6.28 6.96 21.34
C THR A 129 -7.69 7.41 21.72
N ASP A 130 -8.71 7.20 20.87
CA ASP A 130 -10.08 7.67 21.10
C ASP A 130 -10.86 6.86 22.16
N GLY A 131 -10.23 5.83 22.72
CA GLY A 131 -10.80 4.92 23.72
C GLY A 131 -11.71 3.82 23.14
N GLN A 132 -11.92 3.79 21.82
CA GLN A 132 -12.63 2.70 21.14
C GLN A 132 -11.67 1.67 20.55
N VAL A 133 -10.54 2.13 20.02
CA VAL A 133 -9.52 1.27 19.40
C VAL A 133 -8.75 0.50 20.47
N GLU A 134 -8.74 -0.82 20.37
CA GLU A 134 -7.96 -1.73 21.23
C GLU A 134 -6.72 -2.28 20.52
N GLU A 135 -6.73 -2.35 19.19
CA GLU A 135 -5.62 -2.85 18.39
C GLU A 135 -5.38 -1.98 17.15
N VAL A 136 -4.14 -1.50 17.01
CA VAL A 136 -3.65 -0.80 15.82
C VAL A 136 -2.75 -1.72 15.00
N ILE A 137 -3.08 -1.97 13.75
CA ILE A 137 -2.27 -2.73 12.80
C ILE A 137 -1.57 -1.76 11.86
N LEU A 138 -0.24 -1.67 11.92
CA LEU A 138 0.54 -0.88 10.95
C LEU A 138 0.83 -1.73 9.70
N ALA A 139 0.10 -1.47 8.62
CA ALA A 139 0.23 -2.15 7.33
C ALA A 139 0.88 -1.20 6.29
N THR A 140 2.07 -0.70 6.60
CA THR A 140 2.88 0.09 5.67
C THR A 140 3.58 -0.81 4.65
N SER A 141 4.09 -0.20 3.59
CA SER A 141 4.83 -0.90 2.54
C SER A 141 6.14 -1.47 3.07
N PHE A 142 6.64 -2.49 2.37
CA PHE A 142 7.85 -3.21 2.70
C PHE A 142 9.15 -2.52 2.24
N THR A 143 9.09 -1.24 1.88
CA THR A 143 10.28 -0.47 1.49
C THR A 143 10.97 0.12 2.72
N ALA A 144 12.21 0.61 2.55
CA ALA A 144 12.94 1.27 3.62
C ALA A 144 12.17 2.46 4.21
N GLU A 145 11.49 3.25 3.37
CA GLU A 145 10.63 4.36 3.78
C GLU A 145 9.38 3.87 4.52
N GLY A 146 8.77 2.78 4.05
CA GLY A 146 7.61 2.15 4.70
C GLY A 146 7.93 1.61 6.09
N GLU A 147 9.10 0.99 6.27
CA GLU A 147 9.58 0.54 7.58
C GLU A 147 9.95 1.70 8.52
N ALA A 148 10.66 2.71 8.00
CA ALA A 148 10.96 3.91 8.78
C ALA A 148 9.66 4.58 9.28
N THR A 149 8.64 4.65 8.41
CA THR A 149 7.32 5.17 8.75
C THR A 149 6.65 4.32 9.84
N ALA A 150 6.59 3.00 9.69
CA ALA A 150 6.03 2.11 10.72
C ALA A 150 6.74 2.27 12.07
N HIS A 151 8.07 2.37 12.08
CA HIS A 151 8.82 2.56 13.31
C HIS A 151 8.50 3.89 14.00
N VAL A 152 8.48 4.99 13.24
CA VAL A 152 8.14 6.31 13.78
C VAL A 152 6.71 6.33 14.34
N LEU A 153 5.77 5.71 13.63
CA LEU A 153 4.39 5.57 14.11
C LEU A 153 4.29 4.74 15.39
N ALA A 154 5.01 3.61 15.44
CA ALA A 154 5.05 2.76 16.63
C ALA A 154 5.57 3.51 17.85
N GLU A 155 6.68 4.26 17.72
CA GLU A 155 7.23 5.07 18.81
C GLU A 155 6.30 6.22 19.21
N ALA A 156 5.64 6.87 18.24
CA ALA A 156 4.67 7.92 18.52
C ALA A 156 3.44 7.39 19.29
N LEU A 157 2.92 6.22 18.92
CA LEU A 157 1.82 5.56 19.61
C LEU A 157 2.24 5.09 21.02
N ARG A 158 3.48 4.59 21.18
CA ARG A 158 4.05 4.26 22.51
C ARG A 158 4.14 5.46 23.41
N ALA A 159 4.56 6.61 22.89
CA ALA A 159 4.60 7.86 23.63
C ALA A 159 3.20 8.33 24.10
N ARG A 160 2.13 7.86 23.44
CA ARG A 160 0.73 8.08 23.85
C ARG A 160 0.17 7.01 24.80
N GLY A 161 1.01 6.07 25.26
CA GLY A 161 0.66 5.07 26.27
C GLY A 161 0.15 3.74 25.73
N LEU A 162 0.12 3.54 24.40
CA LEU A 162 -0.20 2.25 23.81
C LEU A 162 1.02 1.31 23.89
N ARG A 163 0.79 0.03 24.17
CA ARG A 163 1.88 -0.95 24.31
C ARG A 163 2.01 -1.82 23.06
N ILE A 164 3.24 -2.21 22.79
CA ILE A 164 3.57 -3.20 21.77
C ILE A 164 3.96 -4.49 22.52
N PRO A 165 3.33 -5.64 22.23
CA PRO A 165 2.33 -5.89 21.20
C PRO A 165 0.86 -5.78 21.64
N GLU A 166 0.58 -5.42 22.90
CA GLU A 166 -0.76 -5.62 23.48
C GLU A 166 -1.85 -4.75 22.88
N ASP A 167 -1.50 -3.54 22.44
CA ASP A 167 -2.42 -2.53 21.92
C ASP A 167 -2.05 -2.13 20.46
N ILE A 168 -0.86 -2.51 19.98
CA ILE A 168 -0.35 -2.24 18.62
C ILE A 168 0.32 -3.50 18.07
N SER A 169 -0.16 -3.96 16.92
CA SER A 169 0.45 -4.98 16.08
C SER A 169 1.22 -4.33 14.93
N VAL A 170 2.53 -4.57 14.87
CA VAL A 170 3.39 -4.06 13.78
C VAL A 170 4.04 -5.23 13.08
N VAL A 171 3.82 -5.35 11.77
CA VAL A 171 4.47 -6.36 10.94
C VAL A 171 5.43 -5.66 10.00
N GLY A 172 6.73 -5.89 10.20
CA GLY A 172 7.81 -5.40 9.35
C GLY A 172 8.21 -6.41 8.29
N TYR A 173 9.33 -6.17 7.59
CA TYR A 173 9.70 -6.96 6.42
C TYR A 173 11.23 -7.12 6.27
N ASP A 174 11.69 -8.34 6.02
CA ASP A 174 13.11 -8.70 5.75
C ASP A 174 14.18 -8.41 6.83
N HIS A 175 13.89 -8.60 8.12
CA HIS A 175 14.92 -8.56 9.19
C HIS A 175 15.88 -7.35 9.10
N THR A 176 15.42 -6.21 8.61
CA THR A 176 16.26 -5.00 8.52
C THR A 176 16.75 -4.60 9.91
N LEU A 177 17.80 -3.77 9.98
CA LEU A 177 18.38 -3.32 11.25
C LEU A 177 17.33 -2.73 12.20
N MET A 178 16.28 -2.11 11.66
CA MET A 178 15.14 -1.60 12.43
C MET A 178 14.23 -2.73 12.97
N ALA A 179 13.92 -3.75 12.16
CA ALA A 179 13.18 -4.93 12.61
C ALA A 179 13.89 -5.68 13.74
N ARG A 180 15.23 -5.65 13.78
CA ARG A 180 16.03 -6.24 14.88
C ARG A 180 15.98 -5.43 16.17
N SER A 181 15.98 -4.11 16.08
CA SER A 181 15.92 -3.22 17.25
C SER A 181 14.58 -3.26 17.99
N VAL A 182 13.48 -3.54 17.28
CA VAL A 182 12.12 -3.62 17.85
C VAL A 182 11.59 -5.06 17.92
N GLN A 183 12.42 -6.07 17.57
CA GLN A 183 12.03 -7.49 17.52
C GLN A 183 10.71 -7.72 16.75
N MET A 184 10.59 -7.09 15.58
CA MET A 184 9.35 -7.08 14.83
C MET A 184 9.01 -8.44 14.23
N ALA A 185 7.73 -8.80 14.25
CA ALA A 185 7.24 -9.85 13.37
C ALA A 185 7.51 -9.47 11.93
N THR A 186 8.07 -10.38 11.15
CA THR A 186 8.55 -10.06 9.81
C THR A 186 8.21 -11.16 8.82
N MET A 187 7.76 -10.76 7.63
CA MET A 187 7.72 -11.67 6.49
C MET A 187 9.14 -11.80 5.96
N ARG A 188 9.75 -12.96 6.17
CA ARG A 188 11.07 -13.32 5.66
C ARG A 188 10.93 -13.81 4.22
N GLN A 189 11.50 -13.08 3.27
CA GLN A 189 11.67 -13.59 1.92
C GLN A 189 12.83 -14.57 1.87
N PRO A 190 12.74 -15.63 1.04
CA PRO A 190 13.84 -16.54 0.82
C PRO A 190 14.84 -15.91 -0.17
N LEU A 191 15.41 -14.73 0.14
CA LEU A 191 16.24 -13.92 -0.76
C LEU A 191 17.40 -14.72 -1.36
N HIS A 192 18.03 -15.58 -0.56
CA HIS A 192 19.10 -16.45 -1.03
C HIS A 192 18.58 -17.48 -2.05
N GLU A 193 17.41 -18.07 -1.82
CA GLU A 193 16.79 -19.01 -2.74
C GLU A 193 16.28 -18.33 -4.01
N MET A 194 15.72 -17.13 -3.89
CA MET A 194 15.36 -16.26 -5.01
C MET A 194 16.58 -15.98 -5.88
N GLY A 195 17.69 -15.55 -5.27
CA GLY A 195 18.95 -15.29 -5.96
C GLY A 195 19.51 -16.52 -6.64
N ARG A 196 19.60 -17.65 -5.91
CA ARG A 196 20.03 -18.93 -6.47
C ARG A 196 19.20 -19.33 -7.68
N ARG A 197 17.86 -19.27 -7.56
CA ARG A 197 16.96 -19.72 -8.61
C ARG A 197 16.94 -18.78 -9.81
N ALA A 198 17.11 -17.47 -9.59
CA ALA A 198 17.31 -16.51 -10.67
C ALA A 198 18.58 -16.81 -11.48
N VAL A 199 19.68 -17.15 -10.81
CA VAL A 199 20.94 -17.56 -11.46
C VAL A 199 20.77 -18.88 -12.22
N GLU A 200 20.14 -19.88 -11.62
CA GLU A 200 19.87 -21.16 -12.29
C GLU A 200 19.06 -20.98 -13.58
N LEU A 201 17.95 -20.22 -13.51
CA LEU A 201 17.12 -19.91 -14.68
C LEU A 201 17.90 -19.14 -15.77
N LEU A 202 18.77 -18.22 -15.36
CA LEU A 202 19.64 -17.50 -16.30
C LEU A 202 20.65 -18.44 -16.98
N VAL A 203 21.29 -19.33 -16.20
CA VAL A 203 22.23 -20.32 -16.71
C VAL A 203 21.54 -21.27 -17.68
N GLU A 204 20.38 -21.84 -17.32
CA GLU A 204 19.56 -22.69 -18.20
C GLU A 204 19.26 -22.00 -19.54
N ARG A 205 18.94 -20.69 -19.50
CA ARG A 205 18.64 -19.89 -20.69
C ARG A 205 19.88 -19.64 -21.55
N ILE A 206 21.02 -19.27 -20.96
CA ILE A 206 22.31 -19.11 -21.66
C ILE A 206 22.71 -20.41 -22.34
N ASP A 207 22.53 -21.53 -21.64
CA ASP A 207 22.86 -22.86 -22.12
C ASP A 207 21.96 -23.32 -23.27
N ALA A 208 20.66 -23.02 -23.21
CA ALA A 208 19.72 -23.25 -24.30
C ALA A 208 20.10 -22.44 -25.55
N MET A 209 20.48 -21.16 -25.38
CA MET A 209 20.96 -20.32 -26.47
C MET A 209 22.25 -20.87 -27.10
N ARG A 210 23.24 -21.25 -26.29
CA ARG A 210 24.51 -21.83 -26.77
C ARG A 210 24.31 -23.12 -27.56
N ARG A 211 23.33 -23.94 -27.18
CA ARG A 211 23.00 -25.22 -27.83
C ARG A 211 21.95 -25.09 -28.94
N ASN A 212 21.56 -23.87 -29.31
CA ASN A 212 20.49 -23.58 -30.26
C ASN A 212 19.18 -24.36 -29.98
N LYS A 213 18.86 -24.52 -28.69
CA LYS A 213 17.64 -25.17 -28.21
C LYS A 213 16.53 -24.12 -27.98
N PRO A 214 15.25 -24.51 -28.06
CA PRO A 214 14.15 -23.63 -27.71
C PRO A 214 14.31 -23.08 -26.28
N LEU A 215 14.05 -21.78 -26.12
CA LEU A 215 14.09 -21.15 -24.80
C LEU A 215 12.92 -21.64 -23.94
N PRO A 216 13.14 -21.87 -22.63
CA PRO A 216 12.04 -22.14 -21.71
C PRO A 216 11.06 -20.96 -21.70
N ALA A 217 9.77 -21.29 -21.68
CA ALA A 217 8.68 -20.31 -21.65
C ALA A 217 8.78 -19.42 -20.39
N PRO A 218 8.27 -18.17 -20.44
CA PRO A 218 8.15 -17.35 -19.23
C PRO A 218 7.27 -18.10 -18.22
N GLY A 219 7.84 -18.45 -17.07
CA GLY A 219 7.14 -19.11 -15.98
C GLY A 219 7.06 -18.19 -14.77
N HIS A 220 5.96 -18.29 -14.02
CA HIS A 220 5.88 -17.73 -12.67
C HIS A 220 6.38 -18.76 -11.68
N LEU A 221 7.41 -18.40 -10.92
CA LEU A 221 7.88 -19.19 -9.79
C LEU A 221 7.48 -18.50 -8.49
N VAL A 222 6.74 -19.21 -7.65
CA VAL A 222 6.40 -18.76 -6.30
C VAL A 222 7.31 -19.49 -5.32
N LEU A 223 8.10 -18.72 -4.57
CA LEU A 223 8.89 -19.24 -3.47
C LEU A 223 8.16 -18.96 -2.15
N PRO A 224 8.14 -19.91 -1.20
CA PRO A 224 7.42 -19.73 0.06
C PRO A 224 8.06 -18.61 0.86
N THR A 225 7.26 -17.62 1.24
CA THR A 225 7.62 -16.62 2.25
C THR A 225 7.20 -17.11 3.62
N GLU A 226 8.02 -16.82 4.64
CA GLU A 226 7.78 -17.29 5.99
C GLU A 226 7.50 -16.10 6.91
N LEU A 227 6.39 -16.15 7.65
CA LEU A 227 6.18 -15.22 8.75
C LEU A 227 7.06 -15.64 9.93
N VAL A 228 8.12 -14.89 10.19
CA VAL A 228 8.92 -15.03 11.39
C VAL A 228 8.27 -14.20 12.48
N ALA A 229 7.66 -14.89 13.45
CA ALA A 229 7.02 -14.24 14.59
C ALA A 229 8.06 -13.46 15.42
N GLY A 230 7.76 -12.19 15.69
CA GLY A 230 8.51 -11.32 16.62
C GLY A 230 7.63 -10.93 17.81
N VAL A 231 8.14 -10.10 18.71
CA VAL A 231 7.41 -9.64 19.91
C VAL A 231 6.37 -8.56 19.60
N THR A 232 6.27 -8.10 18.34
CA THR A 232 5.33 -7.06 17.91
C THR A 232 4.04 -7.62 17.30
N LEU A 233 3.86 -8.94 17.34
CA LEU A 233 2.58 -9.60 17.06
C LEU A 233 1.91 -9.91 18.40
N GLY A 234 0.77 -9.29 18.66
CA GLY A 234 -0.08 -9.66 19.78
C GLY A 234 -0.85 -10.93 19.44
N ALA A 235 -1.03 -11.83 20.40
CA ALA A 235 -2.15 -12.77 20.28
C ALA A 235 -3.43 -11.93 20.32
N PRO A 236 -4.39 -12.10 19.38
CA PRO A 236 -5.65 -11.36 19.44
C PRO A 236 -6.28 -11.59 20.81
N ARG A 237 -6.59 -10.50 21.53
CA ARG A 237 -7.33 -10.59 22.79
C ARG A 237 -8.72 -11.15 22.50
N ARG A 238 -8.81 -12.50 22.56
CA ARG A 238 -9.96 -13.39 22.26
C ARG A 238 -10.23 -13.66 20.78
N ALA A 239 -9.46 -14.58 20.20
CA ALA A 239 -10.09 -15.69 19.48
C ALA A 239 -10.59 -16.72 20.50
N ARG A 240 -11.72 -16.46 21.17
CA ARG A 240 -12.55 -17.56 21.69
C ARG A 240 -13.33 -18.08 20.49
N LEU A 241 -12.66 -18.87 19.65
CA LEU A 241 -13.36 -19.88 18.86
C LEU A 241 -13.91 -20.87 19.89
N VAL A 242 -15.14 -20.65 20.31
CA VAL A 242 -15.95 -21.75 20.84
C VAL A 242 -16.27 -22.58 19.61
N ILE A 243 -15.47 -23.61 19.36
CA ILE A 243 -15.91 -24.73 18.55
C ILE A 243 -16.95 -25.45 19.42
N SER A 244 -18.22 -25.18 19.14
CA SER A 244 -19.33 -26.09 19.44
C SER A 244 -19.70 -26.77 18.13
#